data_AF-A0AAP0I236-F1
#
_entry.id   AF-A0AAP0I236-F1
#
_cell.length_a   1.000
_cell.length_b   1.000
_cell.length_c   1.000
_cell.angle_alpha   90.00
_cell.angle_beta   90.00
_cell.angle_gamma   90.00
#
_symmetry.space_group_name_H-M   'P 1'
#
loop_
_entity.id
_entity.type
_entity.pdbx_description
1 polymer ?
#
loop_
_entity_poly.entity_id
_entity_poly.type
_entity_poly.pdbx_seq_one_letter_code
_entity_poly.pdbx_strand_id
1 'polypeptide(L)' 'MWETSMKGLVSLIRKSTPSSFTYICEKNGDSLSDKMDELACFAPGMLALGSLGYGPGDREKMLTLAEEIYWRCRR' A
#
# COMPACT_ATOMS: atom_id res chain seq x y z
N MET A 1 14.07 5.62 9.23
CA MET A 1 12.68 6.11 9.40
C MET A 1 11.78 5.58 8.28
N TRP A 2 12.07 5.86 7.01
CA TRP A 2 11.28 5.36 5.86
C TRP A 2 11.07 3.85 5.82
N GLU A 3 12.14 3.05 5.87
CA GLU A 3 12.06 1.58 5.74
C GLU A 3 11.21 0.93 6.84
N THR A 4 11.36 1.40 8.09
CA THR A 4 10.56 0.93 9.23
C THR A 4 9.08 1.24 9.02
N SER A 5 8.76 2.47 8.60
CA SER A 5 7.39 2.86 8.26
C SER A 5 6.83 2.04 7.11
N MET A 6 7.66 1.69 6.11
CA MET A 6 7.24 0.89 4.97
C MET A 6 6.90 -0.55 5.35
N LYS A 7 7.69 -1.16 6.23
CA LYS A 7 7.37 -2.48 6.80
C LYS A 7 6.04 -2.44 7.56
N GLY A 8 5.79 -1.37 8.30
CA GLY A 8 4.50 -1.12 8.94
C GLY A 8 3.35 -1.00 7.93
N LEU A 9 3.53 -0.20 6.88
CA LEU A 9 2.54 -0.02 5.82
C LEU A 9 2.17 -1.37 5.16
N VAL A 10 3.18 -2.16 4.76
CA VAL A 10 2.98 -3.47 4.12
C VAL A 10 2.17 -4.41 5.01
N SER A 11 2.31 -4.32 6.34
CA SER A 11 1.52 -5.13 7.28
C SER A 11 0.02 -4.78 7.31
N LEU A 12 -0.34 -3.58 6.85
CA LEU A 12 -1.71 -3.08 6.77
C LEU A 12 -2.37 -3.34 5.41
N ILE A 13 -1.65 -3.95 4.47
CA ILE A 13 -2.16 -4.20 3.12
C ILE A 13 -3.00 -5.48 3.12
N ARG A 14 -4.21 -5.37 2.58
CA ARG A 14 -5.15 -6.48 2.42
C ARG A 14 -5.70 -6.51 1.00
N LYS A 15 -6.26 -7.67 0.62
CA LYS A 15 -6.97 -7.87 -0.64
C LYS A 15 -8.46 -8.07 -0.38
N SER A 16 -9.31 -7.36 -1.10
CA SER A 16 -10.76 -7.48 -0.97
C SER A 16 -11.26 -8.78 -1.62
N THR A 17 -12.31 -9.40 -1.09
CA THR A 17 -12.97 -10.55 -1.71
C THR A 17 -14.38 -10.13 -2.14
N PRO A 18 -14.88 -10.48 -3.35
CA PRO A 18 -14.32 -11.40 -4.37
C PRO A 18 -13.40 -10.74 -5.41
N SER A 19 -13.39 -9.41 -5.49
CA SER A 19 -12.75 -8.66 -6.58
C SER A 19 -11.21 -8.57 -6.51
N SER A 20 -10.60 -9.04 -5.43
CA SER A 20 -9.14 -9.12 -5.24
C SER A 20 -8.39 -7.79 -5.32
N PHE A 21 -9.04 -6.66 -5.02
CA PHE A 21 -8.37 -5.35 -4.99
C PHE A 21 -7.50 -5.19 -3.76
N THR A 22 -6.28 -4.69 -3.96
CA THR A 22 -5.37 -4.35 -2.88
C THR A 22 -5.72 -2.98 -2.30
N TYR A 23 -5.81 -2.89 -0.98
CA TYR A 23 -6.11 -1.66 -0.26
C TYR A 23 -5.34 -1.59 1.06
N ILE A 24 -5.29 -0.39 1.64
CA ILE A 24 -4.61 -0.12 2.91
C ILE A 24 -5.69 -0.07 4.00
N CYS A 25 -5.59 -0.94 5.01
CA CYS A 25 -6.47 -0.93 6.18
C CYS A 25 -6.04 0.12 7.20
N GLU A 26 -7.01 0.67 7.91
CA GLU A 26 -6.78 1.46 9.13
C GLU A 26 -6.55 0.52 10.33
N LYS A 27 -5.59 0.86 11.19
CA LYS A 27 -5.36 0.16 12.47
C LYS A 27 -5.57 1.11 13.64
N ASN A 28 -6.55 0.80 14.48
CA ASN A 28 -6.88 1.55 15.69
C ASN A 28 -6.62 0.66 16.92
N GLY A 29 -5.47 0.86 17.57
CA GLY A 29 -5.01 -0.03 18.65
C GLY A 29 -4.79 -1.44 18.13
N ASP A 30 -5.51 -2.42 18.67
CA ASP A 30 -5.49 -3.82 18.24
C ASP A 30 -6.53 -4.15 17.16
N SER A 31 -7.42 -3.21 16.84
CA SER A 31 -8.47 -3.41 15.82
C SER A 31 -7.98 -3.00 14.43
N LEU A 32 -8.29 -3.83 13.43
CA LEU A 32 -8.11 -3.53 12.01
C LEU A 32 -9.48 -3.23 11.40
N SER A 33 -9.55 -2.13 10.66
CA SER A 33 -10.75 -1.71 9.94
C SER A 33 -10.50 -1.77 8.45
N ASP A 34 -11.38 -2.46 7.72
CA ASP A 34 -11.30 -2.63 6.26
C ASP A 34 -11.84 -1.38 5.53
N LYS A 35 -11.34 -0.21 5.95
CA LYS A 35 -11.68 1.11 5.42
C LYS A 35 -10.43 1.76 4.86
N MET A 36 -10.58 2.40 3.70
CA MET A 36 -9.55 3.18 3.02
C MET A 36 -10.15 4.54 2.64
N ASP A 37 -9.61 5.61 3.23
CA ASP A 37 -10.01 6.97 2.87
C ASP A 37 -9.45 7.37 1.50
N GLU A 38 -10.14 8.27 0.80
CA GLU A 38 -9.68 8.83 -0.49
C GLU A 38 -8.27 9.42 -0.38
N LEU A 39 -7.95 10.03 0.76
CA LEU A 39 -6.63 10.57 1.03
C LEU A 39 -5.54 9.49 0.91
N ALA A 40 -5.81 8.23 1.25
CA ALA A 40 -4.83 7.14 1.12
C ALA A 40 -4.39 6.89 -0.33
N CYS A 41 -5.07 7.47 -1.33
CA CYS A 41 -4.69 7.40 -2.74
C CYS A 41 -3.43 8.22 -3.10
N PHE A 42 -2.84 8.97 -2.17
CA PHE A 42 -1.47 9.48 -2.35
C PHE A 42 -0.41 8.37 -2.24
N ALA A 43 -0.71 7.29 -1.50
CA ALA A 43 0.26 6.27 -1.13
C ALA A 43 0.88 5.53 -2.33
N PRO A 44 0.15 5.19 -3.42
CA PRO A 44 0.76 4.63 -4.64
C PRO A 44 1.90 5.48 -5.20
N GLY A 45 1.71 6.81 -5.31
CA GLY A 45 2.73 7.70 -5.82
C GLY A 45 3.95 7.77 -4.90
N MET A 46 3.70 7.78 -3.60
CA MET A 46 4.75 7.73 -2.57
C MET A 46 5.55 6.42 -2.64
N LEU A 47 4.89 5.27 -2.82
CA LEU A 47 5.51 3.95 -2.98
C LEU A 47 6.38 3.88 -4.24
N ALA A 48 5.86 4.36 -5.36
CA ALA A 48 6.58 4.39 -6.62
C ALA A 48 7.86 5.26 -6.54
N LEU A 49 7.78 6.44 -5.95
CA LEU A 49 8.94 7.33 -5.74
C LEU A 49 9.96 6.71 -4.77
N GLY A 50 9.49 6.12 -3.68
CA GLY A 50 10.36 5.47 -2.70
C GLY A 50 11.05 4.22 -3.23
N SER A 51 10.49 3.55 -4.25
CA SER A 51 11.07 2.38 -4.90
C SER A 51 12.45 2.65 -5.54
N LEU A 52 12.73 3.91 -5.90
CA LEU A 52 13.99 4.33 -6.50
C LEU A 52 15.20 4.08 -5.59
N GLY A 53 15.00 4.18 -4.26
CA GLY A 53 16.04 3.95 -3.26
C GLY A 53 16.28 2.47 -2.91
N TYR A 54 15.44 1.55 -3.40
CA TYR A 54 15.59 0.12 -3.13
C TYR A 54 16.35 -0.60 -4.26
N GLY A 55 16.95 -1.74 -3.92
CA GLY A 55 17.56 -2.65 -4.90
C GLY A 55 16.53 -3.24 -5.88
N PRO A 56 16.99 -3.81 -7.01
CA PRO A 56 16.11 -4.19 -8.13
C PRO A 56 14.96 -5.12 -7.73
N GLY A 57 15.18 -6.09 -6.84
CA GLY A 57 14.15 -7.03 -6.42
C GLY A 57 13.05 -6.42 -5.52
N ASP A 58 13.41 -5.51 -4.63
CA ASP A 58 12.42 -4.86 -3.74
C ASP A 58 11.76 -3.66 -4.41
N ARG A 59 12.45 -3.01 -5.36
CA ARG A 59 11.88 -1.99 -6.23
C ARG A 59 10.68 -2.54 -7.01
N GLU A 60 10.84 -3.68 -7.66
CA GLU A 60 9.77 -4.28 -8.47
C GLU A 60 8.53 -4.59 -7.61
N LYS A 61 8.72 -5.20 -6.43
CA LYS A 61 7.62 -5.47 -5.50
C LYS A 61 6.87 -4.21 -5.08
N MET A 62 7.60 -3.13 -4.75
CA MET A 62 6.99 -1.86 -4.34
C MET A 62 6.24 -1.19 -5.50
N LEU A 63 6.75 -1.30 -6.73
CA LEU A 63 6.08 -0.79 -7.93
C LEU A 63 4.81 -1.58 -8.25
N THR A 64 4.86 -2.91 -8.21
CA THR A 64 3.66 -3.76 -8.41
C THR A 64 2.60 -3.45 -7.35
N LEU A 65 3.01 -3.31 -6.09
CA LEU A 65 2.10 -2.96 -5.01
C LEU A 65 1.46 -1.58 -5.20
N ALA A 66 2.26 -0.58 -5.61
CA ALA A 66 1.76 0.75 -5.93
C ALA A 66 0.72 0.70 -7.05
N GLU A 67 0.97 -0.09 -8.09
CA GLU A 67 0.04 -0.29 -9.19
C GLU A 67 -1.28 -0.93 -8.72
N GLU A 68 -1.23 -1.99 -7.91
CA GLU A 68 -2.45 -2.65 -7.40
C GLU A 68 -3.33 -1.68 -6.57
N ILE A 69 -2.73 -0.85 -5.72
CA ILE A 69 -3.46 0.14 -4.90
C ILE A 69 -3.97 1.29 -5.78
N TYR A 70 -3.20 1.72 -6.79
CA TYR A 70 -3.63 2.72 -7.75
C TYR A 70 -4.90 2.29 -8.51
N TRP A 71 -4.97 1.00 -8.91
CA TRP A 71 -6.17 0.47 -9.58
C TRP A 71 -7.43 0.56 -8.71
N ARG A 72 -7.29 0.47 -7.38
CA ARG A 72 -8.40 0.70 -6.46
C ARG A 72 -8.81 2.17 -6.44
N CYS A 73 -7.86 3.09 -6.38
CA CYS A 73 -8.11 4.53 -6.32
C CYS A 73 -8.63 5.15 -7.62
N ARG A 74 -8.33 4.53 -8.76
CA ARG A 74 -8.82 4.95 -10.07
C ARG A 74 -10.32 4.65 -10.26
N ARG A 75 -10.90 3.79 -9.43
CA ARG A 75 -12.26 3.26 -9.60
C ARG A 75 -13.21 3.89 -8.58
#